data_AF-A0A4Q3UQC1-F1
#
_entry.id   AF-A0A4Q3UQC1-F1
#
_cell.length_a   1.000
_cell.length_b   1.000
_cell.length_c   1.000
_cell.angle_alpha   90.00
_cell.angle_beta   90.00
_cell.angle_gamma   90.00
#
_symmetry.space_group_name_H-M   'P 1'
#
loop_
_entity.id
_entity.type
_entity.pdbx_description
1 polymer ?
#
loop_
_entity_poly.entity_id
_entity_poly.type
_entity_poly.pdbx_seq_one_letter_code
_entity_poly.pdbx_strand_id
1 'polypeptide(L)' 'VIGSWVVGGEARGIGIRESKSLITDNTSQFVPHLFL' A
#
# COMPACT_ATOMS: atom_id res chain seq x y z
N VAL A 1 3.25 1.09 -5.54
CA VAL A 1 3.13 2.14 -4.49
C VAL A 1 3.10 1.49 -3.12
N ILE A 2 3.78 2.09 -2.14
CA ILE A 2 3.69 1.73 -0.72
C ILE A 2 2.97 2.88 -0.01
N GLY A 3 1.94 2.55 0.76
CA GLY A 3 1.21 3.51 1.60
C GLY A 3 1.28 3.12 3.08
N SER A 4 1.13 4.09 3.97
CA SER A 4 1.07 3.90 5.42
C SER A 4 -0.23 4.48 5.98
N TRP A 5 -0.82 3.79 6.94
CA TRP A 5 -1.96 4.28 7.71
C TRP A 5 -1.46 4.92 9.00
N VAL A 6 -1.83 6.18 9.22
CA VAL A 6 -1.57 6.90 10.46
C VAL A 6 -2.87 7.06 11.22
N VAL A 7 -2.89 6.60 12.48
CA VAL A 7 -4.06 6.70 13.36
C VAL A 7 -3.61 7.28 14.69
N GLY A 8 -4.19 8.42 15.06
CA GLY A 8 -3.79 9.17 16.26
C GLY A 8 -2.36 9.72 16.20
N GLY A 9 -1.86 10.02 14.99
CA GLY A 9 -0.47 10.49 14.79
C GLY A 9 0.58 9.39 14.77
N GLU A 10 0.20 8.13 15.01
CA GLU A 10 1.11 6.99 14.99
C GLU A 10 0.88 6.10 13.75
N ALA A 11 1.97 5.57 13.19
CA ALA A 11 1.89 4.58 12.12
C ALA A 11 1.29 3.26 12.65
N ARG A 12 0.28 2.72 11.98
CA ARG A 12 -0.44 1.51 12.40
C ARG A 12 -0.42 0.37 11.38
N GLY A 13 0.10 0.61 10.19
CA GLY A 13 0.23 -0.42 9.17
C GLY A 13 0.62 0.15 7.83
N ILE A 14 0.98 -0.72 6.89
CA ILE A 14 1.26 -0.36 5.51
C ILE A 14 0.43 -1.22 4.56
N GLY A 15 0.37 -0.77 3.31
CA GLY A 15 -0.21 -1.52 2.21
C GLY A 15 0.61 -1.36 0.95
N ILE A 16 0.57 -2.37 0.08
CA ILE A 16 1.29 -2.37 -1.20
C ILE A 16 0.25 -2.46 -2.31
N ARG A 17 0.38 -1.57 -3.30
CA ARG A 17 -0.38 -1.63 -4.55
C ARG A 17 0.53 -1.74 -5.75
N GLU A 18 0.20 -2.62 -6.67
CA GLU A 18 0.95 -2.84 -7.92
C GLU A 18 0.07 -2.63 -9.14
N SER A 19 0.71 -2.20 -10.24
CA SER A 19 0.10 -2.02 -11.55
C SER A 19 1.05 -2.53 -12.62
N LYS A 20 0.49 -2.99 -13.74
CA LYS A 20 1.28 -3.33 -14.94
C LYS A 20 1.73 -2.09 -15.70
N SER A 21 1.13 -0.93 -15.43
CA SER A 21 1.52 0.35 -16.03
C SER A 21 2.42 1.16 -15.09
N LEU A 22 3.10 2.18 -15.63
CA LEU A 22 3.97 3.05 -14.84
C LEU A 22 3.22 3.90 -13.80
N ILE A 23 1.93 4.15 -14.02
CA ILE A 23 1.10 4.96 -13.12
C ILE A 23 0.20 4.02 -12.31
N THR A 24 0.19 4.19 -11.00
CA THR A 24 -0.76 3.48 -10.13
C THR A 24 -2.08 4.26 -10.11
N ASP A 25 -3.17 3.60 -10.47
CA ASP A 25 -4.51 4.18 -10.58
C ASP A 25 -5.49 3.52 -9.60
N ASN A 26 -6.78 3.77 -9.72
CA ASN A 26 -7.79 3.21 -8.82
C ASN A 26 -8.13 1.73 -9.08
N THR A 27 -7.64 1.14 -10.18
CA THR A 27 -7.82 -0.29 -10.51
C THR A 27 -6.62 -1.15 -10.10
N SER A 28 -5.51 -0.51 -9.72
CA SER A 28 -4.28 -1.18 -9.31
C SER A 28 -4.48 -2.10 -8.11
N GLN A 29 -3.88 -3.29 -8.17
CA GLN A 29 -4.16 -4.41 -7.26
C GLN A 29 -3.56 -4.17 -5.89
N PHE A 30 -4.26 -4.59 -4.84
CA PHE A 30 -3.68 -4.72 -3.50
C PHE A 30 -3.01 -6.07 -3.37
N VAL A 31 -1.75 -6.11 -2.92
CA VAL A 31 -0.98 -7.36 -2.83
C VAL A 31 -0.63 -7.70 -1.37
N PRO A 32 -0.57 -8.99 -1.01
CA PRO A 32 -0.15 -9.41 0.33
C PRO A 32 1.29 -8.99 0.64
N HIS A 33 1.57 -8.71 1.91
CA HIS A 33 2.91 -8.47 2.42
C HIS A 33 3.05 -9.13 3.80
N LEU A 34 4.27 -9.57 4.12
CA LEU A 34 4.60 -10.30 5.34
C LEU A 34 5.71 -9.56 6.09
N PHE A 35 5.54 -9.42 7.40
CA PHE A 35 6.59 -9.01 8.33
C PHE A 35 7.11 -10.26 9.05
N LEU A 36 8.44 -10.37 9.18
CA LEU A 36 9.11 -11.46 9.89
C LEU A 36 9.33 -11.10 11.36
#